data_AF-A0A1Y0LI83-F1
#
_entry.id   AF-A0A1Y0LI83-F1
#
_cell.length_a   1.000
_cell.length_b   1.000
_cell.length_c   1.000
_cell.angle_alpha   90.00
_cell.angle_beta   90.00
_cell.angle_gamma   90.00
#
_symmetry.space_group_name_H-M   'P 1'
#
loop_
_entity.id
_entity.type
_entity.pdbx_description
1 polymer ?
#
loop_
_entity_poly.entity_id
_entity_poly.type
_entity_poly.pdbx_seq_one_letter_code
_entity_poly.pdbx_strand_id
1 'polypeptide(L)'
;MAYPIGEFSKRCGINATTLRAWQRRYGLLTPQRTEGGHRLYSDDDVELALKILDWIRKGVPVSQVRPLLERPEHGQSNNWLQLQENLLELLKAGKTDALRQQIFAAGRDYPRSELVTELLRPLRSKFSARLPAMMMLREILDGIIIGYTTFCLDKDRKSRGENYLICGWQLADSCEIWLEALKRSGGGCRLDVLPGIPDMLAPEVISARRWLLVTHGAPTQSMARQAGQWQQQGIMLEIITL
;
A
#
# COMPACT_ATOMS: atom_id res chain seq x y z
N MET A 1 31.35 0.03 12.45
CA MET A 1 31.88 1.18 13.24
C MET A 1 30.74 1.78 14.07
N ALA A 2 31.04 2.64 15.06
CA ALA A 2 30.03 3.28 15.90
C ALA A 2 29.90 4.79 15.59
N TYR A 3 28.68 5.26 15.34
CA TYR A 3 28.39 6.60 14.86
C TYR A 3 27.55 7.41 15.86
N PRO A 4 27.87 8.68 16.11
CA PRO A 4 26.95 9.59 16.78
C PRO A 4 25.75 9.88 15.86
N ILE A 5 24.63 10.29 16.46
CA ILE A 5 23.36 10.48 15.72
C ILE A 5 23.46 11.43 14.51
N GLY A 6 24.36 12.43 14.56
CA GLY A 6 24.55 13.36 13.44
C GLY A 6 25.19 12.70 12.22
N GLU A 7 26.17 11.82 12.42
CA GLU A 7 26.79 11.08 11.33
C GLU A 7 25.86 9.97 10.82
N PHE A 8 25.21 9.26 11.75
CA PHE A 8 24.19 8.27 11.43
C PHE A 8 23.07 8.86 10.55
N SER A 9 22.56 10.04 10.92
CA SER A 9 21.55 10.79 10.16
C SER A 9 22.00 11.11 8.73
N LYS A 10 23.26 11.52 8.54
CA LYS A 10 23.83 11.78 7.21
C LYS A 10 23.93 10.50 6.38
N ARG A 11 24.36 9.39 6.98
CA ARG A 11 24.55 8.10 6.29
C ARG A 11 23.23 7.50 5.79
N CYS A 12 22.18 7.53 6.59
CA CYS A 12 20.87 7.02 6.18
C CYS A 12 20.01 8.04 5.42
N GLY A 13 20.40 9.33 5.38
CA GLY A 13 19.62 10.40 4.76
C GLY A 13 18.32 10.72 5.50
N ILE A 14 18.21 10.35 6.78
CA ILE A 14 17.01 10.53 7.61
C ILE A 14 17.33 11.55 8.72
N ASN A 15 16.43 12.51 8.94
CA ASN A 15 16.59 13.50 10.01
C ASN A 15 16.72 12.83 11.39
N ALA A 16 17.71 13.26 12.18
CA ALA A 16 17.93 12.83 13.56
C ALA A 16 16.66 12.88 14.44
N THR A 17 15.77 13.85 14.22
CA THR A 17 14.48 13.93 14.93
C THR A 17 13.57 12.74 14.61
N THR A 18 13.49 12.34 13.34
CA THR A 18 12.71 11.18 12.88
C THR A 18 13.28 9.88 13.46
N LEU A 19 14.60 9.72 13.45
CA LEU A 19 15.29 8.56 14.02
C LEU A 19 15.05 8.42 15.53
N ARG A 20 15.06 9.54 16.28
CA ARG A 20 14.69 9.56 17.71
C ARG A 20 13.23 9.16 17.92
N ALA A 21 12.34 9.59 17.04
CA ALA A 21 10.93 9.21 17.11
C ALA A 21 10.76 7.71 16.84
N TRP A 22 11.45 7.14 15.86
CA TRP A 22 11.43 5.71 15.56
C TRP A 22 11.90 4.85 16.73
N GLN A 23 13.01 5.26 17.37
CA GLN A 23 13.48 4.63 18.59
C GLN A 23 12.43 4.72 19.71
N ARG A 24 11.99 5.94 20.05
CA ARG A 24 11.18 6.16 21.27
C ARG A 24 9.76 5.61 21.16
N ARG A 25 9.12 5.76 19.99
CA ARG A 25 7.70 5.43 19.80
C ARG A 25 7.47 3.99 19.36
N TYR A 26 8.38 3.44 18.55
CA TYR A 26 8.18 2.14 17.90
C TYR A 26 9.24 1.10 18.28
N GLY A 27 10.33 1.53 18.92
CA GLY A 27 11.43 0.64 19.29
C GLY A 27 12.14 0.03 18.09
N LEU A 28 12.12 0.73 16.94
CA LEU A 28 12.66 0.23 15.67
C LEU A 28 14.20 0.29 15.60
N LEU A 29 14.81 1.09 16.47
CA LEU A 29 16.26 1.21 16.59
C LEU A 29 16.63 1.07 18.06
N THR A 30 17.67 0.30 18.34
CA THR A 30 18.19 0.06 19.69
C THR A 30 19.67 0.44 19.76
N PRO A 31 19.99 1.75 19.66
CA PRO A 31 21.38 2.20 19.68
C PRO A 31 22.03 1.90 21.03
N GLN A 32 23.31 1.57 20.99
CA GLN A 32 24.11 1.46 22.19
C GLN A 32 24.28 2.85 22.84
N ARG A 33 24.60 2.86 24.14
CA ARG A 33 24.90 4.08 24.86
C ARG A 33 26.34 4.07 25.35
N THR A 34 27.01 5.21 25.25
CA THR A 34 28.29 5.42 25.94
C THR A 34 28.08 5.53 27.45
N GLU A 35 29.16 5.46 28.23
CA GLU A 35 29.14 5.75 29.68
C GLU A 35 28.56 7.13 29.99
N GLY A 36 28.80 8.12 29.11
CA GLY A 36 28.21 9.47 29.19
C GLY A 36 26.75 9.57 28.71
N GLY A 37 26.11 8.46 28.32
CA GLY A 37 24.70 8.42 27.92
C GLY A 37 24.41 8.85 26.47
N HIS A 38 25.43 9.07 25.64
CA HIS A 38 25.25 9.40 24.23
C HIS A 38 24.91 8.16 23.40
N ARG A 39 24.03 8.31 22.39
CA ARG A 39 23.64 7.22 21.50
C ARG A 39 24.71 6.97 20.45
N LEU A 40 25.08 5.71 20.27
CA LEU A 40 25.95 5.21 19.23
C LEU A 40 25.20 4.21 18.36
N TYR A 41 25.32 4.37 17.05
CA TYR A 41 24.68 3.54 16.04
C TYR A 41 25.73 2.75 15.26
N SER A 42 25.45 1.50 14.91
CA SER A 42 26.35 0.67 14.11
C SER A 42 26.09 0.79 12.59
N ASP A 43 26.89 0.11 11.79
CA ASP A 43 26.57 -0.09 10.36
C ASP A 43 25.30 -0.92 10.18
N ASP A 44 25.05 -1.91 11.04
CA ASP A 44 23.79 -2.68 11.04
C ASP A 44 22.58 -1.79 11.31
N ASP A 45 22.72 -0.79 12.19
CA ASP A 45 21.67 0.21 12.42
C ASP A 45 21.42 1.06 11.16
N VAL A 46 22.43 1.29 10.32
CA VAL A 46 22.29 2.03 9.06
C VAL A 46 21.48 1.19 8.07
N GLU A 47 21.83 -0.08 7.91
CA GLU A 47 21.07 -1.01 7.08
C GLU A 47 19.62 -1.14 7.56
N LEU A 48 19.42 -1.27 8.87
CA LEU A 48 18.09 -1.33 9.48
C LEU A 48 17.28 -0.05 9.20
N ALA A 49 17.90 1.12 9.32
CA ALA A 49 17.25 2.40 9.01
C ALA A 49 16.86 2.52 7.53
N LEU A 50 17.71 2.04 6.62
CA LEU A 50 17.41 2.01 5.18
C LEU A 50 16.29 1.03 4.86
N LYS A 51 16.25 -0.14 5.51
CA LYS A 51 15.15 -1.11 5.39
C LYS A 51 13.81 -0.55 5.89
N ILE A 52 13.81 0.11 7.05
CA ILE A 52 12.62 0.81 7.55
C ILE A 52 12.14 1.86 6.53
N LEU A 53 13.08 2.59 5.92
CA LEU A 53 12.77 3.59 4.91
C LEU A 53 12.14 2.97 3.66
N ASP A 54 12.62 1.81 3.21
CA ASP A 54 12.03 1.06 2.10
C ASP A 54 10.57 0.70 2.37
N TRP A 55 10.28 0.16 3.56
CA TRP A 55 8.90 -0.13 3.99
C TRP A 55 8.00 1.10 3.99
N ILE A 56 8.49 2.22 4.50
CA ILE A 56 7.73 3.47 4.53
C ILE A 56 7.49 3.99 3.10
N ARG A 57 8.48 3.89 2.20
CA ARG A 57 8.31 4.24 0.77
C ARG A 57 7.28 3.35 0.08
N LYS A 58 7.19 2.08 0.47
CA LYS A 58 6.14 1.15 0.05
C LYS A 58 4.77 1.45 0.65
N GLY A 59 4.60 2.55 1.39
CA GLY A 59 3.33 2.98 1.98
C GLY A 59 2.97 2.27 3.29
N VAL A 60 3.91 1.51 3.87
CA VAL A 60 3.68 0.86 5.17
C VAL A 60 3.76 1.92 6.27
N PRO A 61 2.74 2.05 7.14
CA PRO A 61 2.83 2.94 8.29
C PRO A 61 3.98 2.51 9.19
N VAL A 62 4.79 3.45 9.67
CA VAL A 62 5.98 3.16 10.49
C VAL A 62 5.66 2.29 11.73
N SER A 63 4.44 2.36 12.26
CA SER A 63 3.96 1.55 13.38
C SER A 63 3.84 0.05 13.06
N GLN A 64 3.76 -0.31 11.78
CA GLN A 64 3.62 -1.68 11.28
C GLN A 64 4.94 -2.26 10.75
N VAL A 65 6.04 -1.51 10.79
CA VAL A 65 7.31 -1.93 10.20
C VAL A 65 8.03 -2.98 11.05
N ARG A 66 7.91 -2.93 12.39
CA ARG A 66 8.65 -3.81 13.30
C ARG A 66 8.46 -5.31 13.04
N PRO A 67 7.23 -5.84 12.89
CA PRO A 67 7.02 -7.26 12.59
C PRO A 67 7.58 -7.70 11.22
N LEU A 68 7.83 -6.75 10.32
CA LEU A 68 8.35 -7.04 8.97
C LEU A 68 9.87 -7.16 8.97
N LEU A 69 10.55 -6.39 9.81
CA LEU A 69 12.01 -6.44 9.98
C LEU A 69 12.47 -7.74 10.66
N GLU A 70 11.62 -8.34 11.48
CA GLU A 70 11.92 -9.59 12.19
C GLU A 70 11.87 -10.82 11.25
N ARG A 71 11.51 -10.63 9.97
CA ARG A 71 11.43 -11.72 8.97
C ARG A 71 12.67 -11.75 8.08
N PRO A 72 13.28 -12.94 7.84
CA PRO A 72 14.47 -13.06 7.00
C PRO A 72 14.20 -12.71 5.52
N GLU A 73 14.97 -11.76 4.97
CA GLU A 73 14.75 -11.16 3.64
C GLU A 73 15.00 -12.11 2.45
N HIS A 74 15.89 -13.08 2.60
CA HIS A 74 16.26 -14.01 1.51
C HIS A 74 15.15 -15.02 1.14
N GLY A 75 14.06 -15.07 1.92
CA GLY A 75 12.90 -15.93 1.64
C GLY A 75 11.74 -15.22 0.94
N GLN A 76 11.75 -13.88 0.80
CA GLN A 76 10.53 -13.14 0.40
C GLN A 76 10.16 -13.35 -1.08
N SER A 77 11.10 -13.21 -2.02
CA SER A 77 10.79 -13.40 -3.45
C SER A 77 10.37 -14.84 -3.79
N ASN A 78 11.02 -15.83 -3.17
CA ASN A 78 10.68 -17.25 -3.39
C ASN A 78 9.31 -17.61 -2.79
N ASN A 79 8.96 -16.98 -1.67
CA ASN A 79 7.67 -17.16 -1.00
C ASN A 79 6.52 -16.53 -1.78
N TRP A 80 6.71 -15.36 -2.40
CA TRP A 80 5.68 -14.75 -3.24
C TRP A 80 5.33 -15.59 -4.46
N LEU A 81 6.33 -16.12 -5.17
CA LEU A 81 6.10 -16.99 -6.31
C LEU A 81 5.31 -18.25 -5.91
N GLN A 82 5.73 -18.91 -4.81
CA GLN A 82 5.04 -20.08 -4.28
C GLN A 82 3.59 -19.77 -3.89
N LEU A 83 3.33 -18.62 -3.23
CA LEU A 83 1.99 -18.18 -2.91
C LEU A 83 1.16 -17.97 -4.18
N GLN A 84 1.70 -17.28 -5.19
CA GLN A 84 1.01 -17.08 -6.45
C GLN A 84 0.64 -18.40 -7.14
N GLU A 85 1.55 -19.38 -7.16
CA GLU A 85 1.30 -20.70 -7.74
C GLU A 85 0.21 -21.45 -6.97
N ASN A 86 0.28 -21.45 -5.64
CA ASN A 86 -0.74 -22.08 -4.81
C ASN A 86 -2.13 -21.45 -5.02
N LEU A 87 -2.22 -20.12 -5.06
CA LEU A 87 -3.49 -19.42 -5.30
C LEU A 87 -4.03 -19.67 -6.71
N LEU A 88 -3.13 -19.73 -7.70
CA LEU A 88 -3.50 -20.04 -9.08
C LEU A 88 -4.13 -21.44 -9.19
N GLU A 89 -3.55 -22.44 -8.51
CA GLU A 89 -4.10 -23.80 -8.49
C GLU A 89 -5.45 -23.87 -7.77
N LEU A 90 -5.62 -23.16 -6.64
CA LEU A 90 -6.92 -23.07 -5.96
C LEU A 90 -7.99 -22.45 -6.85
N LEU A 91 -7.65 -21.39 -7.58
CA LEU A 91 -8.58 -20.69 -8.48
C LEU A 91 -8.97 -21.57 -9.68
N LYS A 92 -8.00 -22.24 -10.33
CA LYS A 92 -8.27 -23.21 -11.41
C LYS A 92 -9.13 -24.39 -10.94
N ALA A 93 -8.92 -24.84 -9.70
CA ALA A 93 -9.72 -25.92 -9.09
C ALA A 93 -11.09 -25.45 -8.57
N GLY A 94 -11.45 -24.17 -8.73
CA GLY A 94 -12.72 -23.62 -8.27
C GLY A 94 -12.88 -23.54 -6.74
N LYS A 95 -11.79 -23.66 -5.98
CA LYS A 95 -11.79 -23.66 -4.50
C LYS A 95 -11.83 -22.23 -3.95
N THR A 96 -12.91 -21.50 -4.22
CA THR A 96 -13.06 -20.07 -3.92
C THR A 96 -12.97 -19.74 -2.43
N ASP A 97 -13.50 -20.60 -1.54
CA ASP A 97 -13.41 -20.40 -0.09
C ASP A 97 -11.98 -20.54 0.43
N ALA A 98 -11.24 -21.57 -0.05
CA ALA A 98 -9.85 -21.77 0.32
C ALA A 98 -8.97 -20.62 -0.22
N LEU A 99 -9.23 -20.15 -1.44
CA LEU A 99 -8.57 -18.98 -2.03
C LEU A 99 -8.78 -17.73 -1.16
N ARG A 100 -10.03 -17.47 -0.74
CA ARG A 100 -10.36 -16.36 0.18
C ARG A 100 -9.60 -16.47 1.49
N GLN A 101 -9.61 -17.65 2.12
CA GLN A 101 -8.89 -17.87 3.38
C GLN A 101 -7.39 -17.61 3.24
N GLN A 102 -6.77 -18.05 2.14
CA GLN A 102 -5.34 -17.81 1.91
C GLN A 102 -5.02 -16.33 1.65
N ILE A 103 -5.84 -15.61 0.89
CA ILE A 103 -5.66 -14.15 0.70
C ILE A 103 -5.77 -13.41 2.03
N PHE A 104 -6.74 -13.76 2.87
CA PHE A 104 -6.91 -13.15 4.20
C PHE A 104 -5.76 -13.52 5.15
N ALA A 105 -5.24 -14.75 5.07
CA ALA A 105 -4.07 -15.17 5.83
C ALA A 105 -2.83 -14.37 5.41
N ALA A 106 -2.53 -14.32 4.11
CA ALA A 106 -1.45 -13.51 3.56
C ALA A 106 -1.59 -12.03 3.96
N GLY A 107 -2.81 -11.49 3.99
CA GLY A 107 -3.06 -10.12 4.44
C GLY A 107 -2.77 -9.84 5.93
N ARG A 108 -2.69 -10.86 6.78
CA ARG A 108 -2.20 -10.73 8.17
C ARG A 108 -0.68 -10.79 8.24
N ASP A 109 -0.09 -11.54 7.32
CA ASP A 109 1.34 -11.79 7.28
C ASP A 109 2.12 -10.69 6.55
N TYR A 110 1.53 -10.07 5.53
CA TYR A 110 2.22 -9.11 4.69
C TYR A 110 1.53 -7.76 4.68
N PRO A 111 2.29 -6.67 4.45
CA PRO A 111 1.69 -5.36 4.28
C PRO A 111 0.79 -5.33 3.07
N ARG A 112 -0.27 -4.54 3.18
CA ARG A 112 -1.30 -4.43 2.13
C ARG A 112 -0.72 -3.96 0.80
N SER A 113 0.30 -3.11 0.84
CA SER A 113 0.96 -2.60 -0.37
C SER A 113 1.77 -3.66 -1.11
N GLU A 114 2.50 -4.52 -0.39
CA GLU A 114 3.20 -5.65 -0.98
C GLU A 114 2.23 -6.74 -1.42
N LEU A 115 1.20 -7.03 -0.63
CA LEU A 115 0.14 -7.96 -1.03
C LEU A 115 -0.46 -7.55 -2.39
N VAL A 116 -0.73 -6.27 -2.61
CA VAL A 116 -1.22 -5.76 -3.89
C VAL A 116 -0.18 -5.91 -5.00
N THR A 117 1.07 -5.51 -4.74
CA THR A 117 2.11 -5.38 -5.77
C THR A 117 2.72 -6.73 -6.16
N GLU A 118 2.98 -7.60 -5.19
CA GLU A 118 3.71 -8.86 -5.35
C GLU A 118 2.79 -10.07 -5.49
N LEU A 119 1.52 -10.00 -5.06
CA LEU A 119 0.59 -11.14 -5.12
C LEU A 119 -0.63 -10.86 -5.98
N LEU A 120 -1.45 -9.87 -5.63
CA LEU A 120 -2.78 -9.70 -6.25
C LEU A 120 -2.68 -9.25 -7.71
N ARG A 121 -1.88 -8.21 -8.03
CA ARG A 121 -1.69 -7.76 -9.42
C ARG A 121 -1.03 -8.82 -10.30
N PRO A 122 0.09 -9.47 -9.89
CA PRO A 122 0.69 -10.55 -10.66
C PRO A 122 -0.24 -11.75 -10.85
N LEU A 123 -1.04 -12.11 -9.84
CA LEU A 123 -2.02 -13.19 -10.00
C LEU A 123 -3.12 -12.82 -10.99
N ARG A 124 -3.68 -11.60 -10.90
CA ARG A 124 -4.69 -11.09 -11.84
C ARG A 124 -4.18 -11.06 -13.28
N SER A 125 -2.92 -10.65 -13.50
CA SER A 125 -2.35 -10.51 -14.84
C SER A 125 -2.13 -11.84 -15.57
N LYS A 126 -2.10 -12.98 -14.85
CA LYS A 126 -2.02 -14.32 -15.44
C LYS A 126 -3.29 -14.70 -16.22
N PHE A 127 -4.41 -14.02 -16.00
CA PHE A 127 -5.69 -14.30 -16.66
C PHE A 127 -5.91 -13.38 -17.86
N SER A 128 -5.64 -13.90 -19.06
CA SER A 128 -5.83 -13.16 -20.32
C SER A 128 -7.31 -12.86 -20.60
N ALA A 129 -7.60 -11.63 -21.03
CA ALA A 129 -8.92 -11.19 -21.47
C ALA A 129 -9.42 -11.83 -22.79
N ARG A 130 -8.69 -12.81 -23.36
CA ARG A 130 -9.03 -13.43 -24.65
C ARG A 130 -9.90 -14.68 -24.53
N LEU A 131 -9.96 -15.30 -23.35
CA LEU A 131 -10.70 -16.54 -23.14
C LEU A 131 -11.81 -16.32 -22.09
N PRO A 132 -13.09 -16.62 -22.39
CA PRO A 132 -14.19 -16.41 -21.45
C PRO A 132 -13.98 -17.06 -20.07
N ALA A 133 -13.42 -18.27 -20.03
CA ALA A 133 -13.09 -18.96 -18.79
C ALA A 133 -12.05 -18.19 -17.95
N MET A 134 -11.02 -17.63 -18.59
CA MET A 134 -10.01 -16.82 -17.88
C MET A 134 -10.61 -15.51 -17.35
N MET A 135 -11.52 -14.89 -18.10
CA MET A 135 -12.26 -13.72 -17.62
C MET A 135 -13.12 -14.06 -16.40
N MET A 136 -13.84 -15.19 -16.42
CA MET A 136 -14.63 -15.63 -15.27
C MET A 136 -13.76 -15.87 -14.03
N LEU A 137 -12.60 -16.51 -14.17
CA LEU A 137 -11.67 -16.70 -13.05
C LEU A 137 -11.14 -15.36 -12.51
N ARG A 138 -10.88 -14.39 -13.40
CA ARG A 138 -10.48 -13.04 -13.01
C ARG A 138 -11.59 -12.32 -12.23
N GLU A 139 -12.84 -12.40 -12.67
CA GLU A 139 -13.98 -11.81 -11.93
C GLU A 139 -14.18 -12.46 -10.55
N ILE A 140 -14.01 -13.77 -10.43
CA ILE A 140 -14.04 -14.47 -9.14
C ILE A 140 -12.95 -13.95 -8.21
N LEU A 141 -11.73 -13.79 -8.72
CA LEU A 141 -10.61 -13.23 -7.97
C LEU A 141 -10.90 -11.77 -7.55
N ASP A 142 -11.43 -10.96 -8.46
CA ASP A 142 -11.76 -9.56 -8.22
C ASP A 142 -12.82 -9.43 -7.13
N GLY A 143 -13.84 -10.29 -7.12
CA GLY A 143 -14.83 -10.35 -6.04
C GLY A 143 -14.21 -10.68 -4.66
N ILE A 144 -13.21 -11.57 -4.61
CA ILE A 144 -12.50 -11.89 -3.37
C ILE A 144 -11.60 -10.72 -2.94
N ILE A 145 -10.92 -10.06 -3.88
CA ILE A 145 -10.11 -8.87 -3.62
C ILE A 145 -10.97 -7.75 -3.04
N ILE A 146 -12.11 -7.45 -3.67
CA ILE A 146 -13.06 -6.45 -3.19
C ILE A 146 -13.51 -6.80 -1.76
N GLY A 147 -13.87 -8.06 -1.50
CA GLY A 147 -14.27 -8.51 -0.16
C GLY A 147 -13.17 -8.38 0.90
N TYR A 148 -11.91 -8.61 0.54
CA TYR A 148 -10.78 -8.39 1.45
C TYR A 148 -10.50 -6.90 1.67
N THR A 149 -10.60 -6.09 0.62
CA THR A 149 -10.42 -4.64 0.69
C THR A 149 -11.48 -4.01 1.59
N THR A 150 -12.76 -4.32 1.41
CA THR A 150 -13.85 -3.81 2.26
C THR A 150 -13.64 -4.18 3.72
N PHE A 151 -13.25 -5.42 4.01
CA PHE A 151 -12.88 -5.86 5.36
C PHE A 151 -11.76 -5.00 5.98
N CYS A 152 -10.73 -4.64 5.19
CA CYS A 152 -9.66 -3.76 5.66
C CYS A 152 -10.16 -2.33 5.90
N LEU A 153 -10.95 -1.78 4.98
CA LEU A 153 -11.46 -0.41 5.07
C LEU A 153 -12.40 -0.22 6.27
N ASP A 154 -13.27 -1.19 6.55
CA ASP A 154 -14.17 -1.15 7.71
C ASP A 154 -13.42 -1.16 9.03
N LYS A 155 -12.29 -1.88 9.09
CA LYS A 155 -11.40 -1.83 10.25
C LYS A 155 -10.77 -0.44 10.41
N ASP A 156 -10.29 0.14 9.31
CA ASP A 156 -9.58 1.42 9.34
C ASP A 156 -10.51 2.60 9.67
N ARG A 157 -11.79 2.54 9.28
CA ARG A 157 -12.82 3.56 9.62
C ARG A 157 -12.94 3.84 11.12
N LYS A 158 -12.64 2.85 11.97
CA LYS A 158 -12.69 2.96 13.44
C LYS A 158 -11.50 3.71 14.03
N SER A 159 -10.43 3.90 13.25
CA SER A 159 -9.22 4.57 13.70
C SER A 159 -9.26 6.08 13.40
N ARG A 160 -8.48 6.88 14.16
CA ARG A 160 -8.33 8.32 13.86
C ARG A 160 -7.58 8.48 12.53
N GLY A 161 -8.05 9.40 11.69
CA GLY A 161 -7.49 9.60 10.37
C GLY A 161 -8.20 10.67 9.54
N GLU A 162 -7.64 10.95 8.37
CA GLU A 162 -8.24 11.82 7.37
C GLU A 162 -9.19 11.03 6.46
N ASN A 163 -10.24 11.70 5.97
CA ASN A 163 -11.24 11.07 5.10
C ASN A 163 -10.89 11.31 3.62
N TYR A 164 -10.77 10.21 2.89
CA TYR A 164 -10.48 10.19 1.47
C TYR A 164 -11.65 9.58 0.69
N LEU A 165 -11.85 10.05 -0.53
CA LEU A 165 -12.65 9.38 -1.56
C LEU A 165 -11.71 8.91 -2.66
N ILE A 166 -11.82 7.66 -3.06
CA ILE A 166 -11.06 7.11 -4.19
C ILE A 166 -12.00 6.67 -5.29
N CYS A 167 -11.70 7.06 -6.52
CA CYS A 167 -12.49 6.71 -7.70
C CYS A 167 -11.60 6.53 -8.93
N GLY A 168 -12.12 5.80 -9.93
CA GLY A 168 -11.51 5.75 -11.26
C GLY A 168 -11.80 7.05 -12.02
N TRP A 169 -10.83 7.50 -12.81
CA TRP A 169 -10.97 8.63 -13.71
C TRP A 169 -10.37 8.28 -15.07
N GLN A 170 -11.24 8.11 -16.07
CA GLN A 170 -10.87 7.57 -17.39
C GLN A 170 -10.14 6.22 -17.30
N LEU A 171 -10.59 5.37 -16.37
CA LEU A 171 -10.00 4.08 -16.06
C LEU A 171 -10.75 2.96 -16.81
N ALA A 172 -10.05 1.90 -17.21
CA ALA A 172 -10.67 0.77 -17.92
C ALA A 172 -10.97 -0.42 -17.00
N ASP A 173 -10.20 -0.58 -15.91
CA ASP A 173 -10.33 -1.68 -14.95
C ASP A 173 -10.79 -1.15 -13.59
N SER A 174 -12.05 -1.39 -13.24
CA SER A 174 -12.64 -0.92 -11.98
C SER A 174 -12.01 -1.59 -10.74
N CYS A 175 -11.47 -2.80 -10.87
CA CYS A 175 -10.82 -3.49 -9.76
C CYS A 175 -9.52 -2.77 -9.34
N GLU A 176 -8.88 -2.01 -10.23
CA GLU A 176 -7.69 -1.23 -9.87
C GLU A 176 -7.99 -0.13 -8.83
N ILE A 177 -9.22 0.40 -8.79
CA ILE A 177 -9.66 1.33 -7.74
C ILE A 177 -9.55 0.63 -6.37
N TRP A 178 -10.00 -0.62 -6.29
CA TRP A 178 -9.97 -1.42 -5.06
C TRP A 178 -8.57 -1.86 -4.66
N LEU A 179 -7.70 -2.16 -5.63
CA LEU A 179 -6.29 -2.47 -5.37
C LEU A 179 -5.53 -1.25 -4.85
N GLU A 180 -5.75 -0.07 -5.45
CA GLU A 180 -5.14 1.17 -4.97
C GLU A 180 -5.69 1.61 -3.62
N ALA A 181 -6.98 1.37 -3.35
CA ALA A 181 -7.59 1.56 -2.04
C ALA A 181 -6.94 0.66 -0.99
N LEU A 182 -6.78 -0.64 -1.29
CA LEU A 182 -6.12 -1.59 -0.38
C LEU A 182 -4.67 -1.19 -0.10
N LYS A 183 -3.92 -0.84 -1.14
CA LYS A 183 -2.51 -0.42 -1.05
C LYS A 183 -2.30 0.80 -0.13
N ARG A 184 -3.27 1.73 -0.10
CA ARG A 184 -3.22 2.98 0.71
C ARG A 184 -3.99 2.92 2.01
N SER A 185 -4.73 1.84 2.24
CA SER A 185 -5.50 1.67 3.47
C SER A 185 -4.57 1.50 4.67
N GLY A 186 -4.95 2.07 5.82
CA GLY A 186 -4.16 2.08 7.04
C GLY A 186 -3.49 3.43 7.29
N GLY A 187 -2.67 3.53 8.34
CA GLY A 187 -1.84 4.72 8.58
C GLY A 187 -2.58 6.03 8.87
N GLY A 188 -3.88 5.98 9.19
CA GLY A 188 -4.70 7.18 9.36
C GLY A 188 -5.41 7.62 8.08
N CYS A 189 -5.41 6.82 7.02
CA CYS A 189 -6.23 7.05 5.83
C CYS A 189 -7.56 6.29 5.95
N ARG A 190 -8.67 7.01 6.03
CA ARG A 190 -10.03 6.45 6.00
C ARG A 190 -10.59 6.62 4.58
N LEU A 191 -10.63 5.53 3.82
CA LEU A 191 -11.02 5.55 2.41
C LEU A 191 -12.47 5.09 2.23
N ASP A 192 -13.22 5.87 1.46
CA ASP A 192 -14.47 5.43 0.86
C ASP A 192 -14.27 5.28 -0.66
N VAL A 193 -14.71 4.15 -1.21
CA VAL A 193 -14.47 3.77 -2.61
C VAL A 193 -15.72 4.03 -3.44
N LEU A 194 -15.59 4.75 -4.55
CA LEU A 194 -16.62 4.82 -5.58
C LEU A 194 -16.46 3.58 -6.48
N PRO A 195 -17.44 2.68 -6.53
CA PRO A 195 -17.29 1.38 -7.18
C PRO A 195 -17.29 1.46 -8.71
N GLY A 196 -17.97 2.46 -9.28
CA GLY A 196 -18.04 2.69 -10.72
C GLY A 196 -16.98 3.69 -11.19
N ILE A 197 -16.73 3.67 -12.50
CA ILE A 197 -15.91 4.65 -13.20
C ILE A 197 -16.88 5.62 -13.87
N PRO A 198 -17.10 6.82 -13.32
CA PRO A 198 -18.06 7.76 -13.89
C PRO A 198 -17.51 8.40 -15.17
N ASP A 199 -18.38 8.57 -16.17
CA ASP A 199 -18.04 9.29 -17.42
C ASP A 199 -17.72 10.77 -17.15
N MET A 200 -18.37 11.35 -16.15
CA MET A 200 -18.13 12.72 -15.67
C MET A 200 -17.95 12.73 -14.15
N LEU A 201 -16.88 13.38 -13.69
CA LEU A 201 -16.62 13.62 -12.28
C LEU A 201 -16.97 15.06 -11.90
N ALA A 202 -17.57 15.22 -10.72
CA ALA A 202 -17.81 16.51 -10.08
C ALA A 202 -17.36 16.47 -8.61
N PRO A 203 -16.04 16.45 -8.33
CA PRO A 203 -15.50 16.40 -6.97
C PRO A 203 -15.98 17.53 -6.05
N GLU A 204 -16.35 18.67 -6.63
CA GLU A 204 -16.90 19.83 -5.93
C GLU A 204 -18.19 19.55 -5.14
N VAL A 205 -18.95 18.52 -5.52
CA VAL A 205 -20.15 18.08 -4.78
C VAL A 205 -19.78 17.59 -3.37
N ILE A 206 -18.57 17.03 -3.19
CA ILE A 206 -18.06 16.58 -1.89
C ILE A 206 -16.69 17.19 -1.65
N SER A 207 -16.67 18.50 -1.38
CA SER A 207 -15.45 19.29 -1.15
C SER A 207 -14.79 19.05 0.22
N ALA A 208 -15.53 18.49 1.19
CA ALA A 208 -15.02 18.25 2.55
C ALA A 208 -14.05 17.06 2.67
N ARG A 209 -13.74 16.38 1.57
CA ARG A 209 -12.90 15.17 1.54
C ARG A 209 -11.75 15.33 0.55
N ARG A 210 -10.67 14.58 0.79
CA ARG A 210 -9.55 14.50 -0.15
C ARG A 210 -9.85 13.46 -1.22
N TRP A 211 -9.68 13.82 -2.48
CA TRP A 211 -9.94 12.96 -3.62
C TRP A 211 -8.68 12.27 -4.11
N LEU A 212 -8.77 10.97 -4.35
CA LEU A 212 -7.76 10.15 -4.99
C LEU A 212 -8.31 9.68 -6.34
N LEU A 213 -7.76 10.18 -7.44
CA LEU A 213 -8.22 9.88 -8.79
C LEU A 213 -7.29 8.87 -9.45
N VAL A 214 -7.76 7.64 -9.66
CA VAL A 214 -6.97 6.55 -10.25
C VAL A 214 -7.14 6.56 -11.77
N THR A 215 -6.04 6.66 -12.50
CA THR A 215 -5.99 6.67 -13.97
C THR A 215 -4.90 5.73 -14.51
N HIS A 216 -5.04 5.28 -15.75
CA HIS A 216 -3.95 4.61 -16.47
C HIS A 216 -3.00 5.62 -17.11
N GLY A 217 -1.69 5.40 -16.93
CA GLY A 217 -0.67 6.21 -17.58
C GLY A 217 -0.64 7.68 -17.14
N ALA A 218 0.16 8.48 -17.84
CA ALA A 218 0.31 9.90 -17.53
C ALA A 218 -0.99 10.68 -17.85
N PRO A 219 -1.42 11.62 -16.98
CA PRO A 219 -2.62 12.42 -17.25
C PRO A 219 -2.50 13.19 -18.56
N THR A 220 -3.55 13.16 -19.37
CA THR A 220 -3.60 13.97 -20.59
C THR A 220 -3.62 15.46 -20.26
N GLN A 221 -3.30 16.33 -21.22
CA GLN A 221 -3.41 17.78 -21.01
C GLN A 221 -4.83 18.22 -20.60
N SER A 222 -5.86 17.56 -21.13
CA SER A 222 -7.26 17.84 -20.77
C SER A 222 -7.53 17.49 -19.30
N MET A 223 -7.08 16.32 -18.85
CA MET A 223 -7.18 15.91 -17.45
C MET A 223 -6.42 16.87 -16.54
N ALA A 224 -5.15 17.18 -16.86
CA ALA A 224 -4.35 18.11 -16.06
C ALA A 224 -5.02 19.49 -15.92
N ARG A 225 -5.64 20.01 -16.99
CA ARG A 225 -6.42 21.26 -16.95
C ARG A 225 -7.66 21.12 -16.04
N GLN A 226 -8.42 20.05 -16.17
CA GLN A 226 -9.62 19.82 -15.36
C GLN A 226 -9.28 19.67 -13.88
N ALA A 227 -8.24 18.91 -13.54
CA ALA A 227 -7.74 18.78 -12.18
C ALA A 227 -7.27 20.13 -11.62
N GLY A 228 -6.57 20.94 -12.42
CA GLY A 228 -6.15 22.28 -12.05
C GLY A 228 -7.34 23.21 -11.74
N GLN A 229 -8.44 23.11 -12.50
CA GLN A 229 -9.66 23.88 -12.24
C GLN A 229 -10.30 23.50 -10.90
N TRP A 230 -10.40 22.21 -10.59
CA TRP A 230 -10.92 21.75 -9.28
C TRP A 230 -10.02 22.19 -8.12
N GLN A 231 -8.69 22.13 -8.28
CA GLN A 231 -7.76 22.62 -7.27
C GLN A 231 -7.89 24.12 -7.02
N GLN A 232 -8.12 24.92 -8.08
CA GLN A 232 -8.40 26.37 -7.95
C GLN A 232 -9.73 26.65 -7.21
N GLN A 233 -10.69 25.73 -7.29
CA GLN A 233 -11.94 25.77 -6.52
C GLN A 233 -11.77 25.29 -5.07
N GLY A 234 -10.55 24.97 -4.64
CA GLY A 234 -10.24 24.54 -3.27
C GLY A 234 -10.42 23.03 -3.04
N ILE A 235 -10.64 22.23 -4.08
CA ILE A 235 -10.73 20.78 -3.96
C ILE A 235 -9.35 20.18 -3.74
N MET A 236 -9.19 19.44 -2.64
CA MET A 236 -7.98 18.68 -2.37
C MET A 236 -8.02 17.38 -3.17
N LEU A 237 -7.17 17.26 -4.18
CA LEU A 237 -7.08 16.06 -5.02
C LEU A 237 -5.63 15.63 -5.28
N GLU A 238 -5.45 14.32 -5.42
CA GLU A 238 -4.23 13.64 -5.83
C GLU A 238 -4.56 12.70 -7.00
N ILE A 239 -3.72 12.69 -8.03
CA ILE A 239 -3.87 11.79 -9.18
C ILE A 239 -2.91 10.62 -8.99
N ILE A 240 -3.45 9.41 -9.09
CA ILE A 240 -2.74 8.14 -8.98
C ILE A 240 -2.64 7.54 -10.37
N THR A 241 -1.40 7.38 -10.85
CA THR A 241 -1.11 6.75 -12.14
C THR A 241 -0.70 5.30 -11.93
N LEU A 242 -1.40 4.37 -12.59
CA LEU A 242 -1.08 2.95 -12.63
C LEU A 242 0.06 2.63 -13.60
#